data_AF-A0A7V8W2M8-F1
#
_entry.id   AF-A0A7V8W2M8-F1
#
_cell.length_a   1.000
_cell.length_b   1.000
_cell.length_c   1.000
_cell.angle_alpha   90.00
_cell.angle_beta   90.00
_cell.angle_gamma   90.00
#
_symmetry.space_group_name_H-M   'P 1'
#
loop_
_entity.id
_entity.type
_entity.pdbx_description
1 polymer ?
#
loop_
_entity_poly.entity_id
_entity_poly.type
_entity_poly.pdbx_seq_one_letter_code
_entity_poly.pdbx_strand_id
1 'polypeptide(L)'
;MRKLYFLVPFFICFFCNTYSQKTGSVKGITLDVLSKQPVGSTTITILQKKDSSLVSFTMADNKGRFELTDLPKGEYRLLITHVNYHSNYQYFTISEDKKNIDLGDIGLTDKTKVLNEVVVTSEVPPVTLIDDTIQYNAGSFKTLPNANVESLLKKVEKDGTVKAQGEKVQKVLVDGKEFFGNDPKIATKNLPADAFSRGSCLTKHLIICYIYFVNTQIRKSSTAINTIYFWTATIHNWLPLLEPEENKKVLLSSLKKLSDDNLISVYAFVLMPNHIQLLWSQDGMNGKETPKGSLLKYTAHIFLKYLKAAEKDELYRVKSLNKKHEIWQRDSLGIEIYNRAIAQQKLNYIHFNPVSGKWQLSNNDIDYYYSSAKFYETGIDEFGFLKNIFETI
;
A
#
# COMPACT_ATOMS: atom_id res chain seq x y z
N MET A 1 -19.29 -83.41 9.92
CA MET A 1 -18.01 -83.36 10.67
C MET A 1 -17.35 -82.01 10.42
N ARG A 2 -17.10 -81.25 11.49
CA ARG A 2 -16.43 -79.94 11.52
C ARG A 2 -15.01 -80.05 10.95
N LYS A 3 -14.60 -79.13 10.07
CA LYS A 3 -13.21 -78.66 9.99
C LYS A 3 -13.16 -77.15 9.77
N LEU A 4 -12.70 -76.49 10.84
CA LEU A 4 -12.24 -75.11 10.93
C LEU A 4 -11.08 -74.90 9.96
N TYR A 5 -11.08 -73.80 9.20
CA TYR A 5 -9.86 -73.22 8.64
C TYR A 5 -9.81 -71.71 8.90
N PHE A 6 -8.89 -71.39 9.82
CA PHE A 6 -8.14 -70.17 10.07
C PHE A 6 -8.53 -68.86 9.34
N LEU A 7 -8.88 -67.88 10.17
CA LEU A 7 -8.76 -66.43 9.92
C LEU A 7 -7.30 -66.06 9.57
N VAL A 8 -7.09 -65.47 8.40
CA VAL A 8 -5.92 -64.65 8.07
C VAL A 8 -6.40 -63.19 8.08
N PRO A 9 -5.81 -62.28 8.89
CA PRO A 9 -6.16 -60.87 8.79
C PRO A 9 -5.51 -60.29 7.54
N PHE A 10 -6.33 -59.72 6.67
CA PHE A 10 -5.90 -58.96 5.49
C PHE A 10 -5.27 -57.64 5.96
N PHE A 11 -3.95 -57.69 6.20
CA PHE A 11 -3.13 -56.51 6.45
C PHE A 11 -2.89 -55.80 5.11
N ILE A 12 -3.83 -54.95 4.69
CA ILE A 12 -3.56 -53.98 3.62
C ILE A 12 -2.65 -52.91 4.22
N CYS A 13 -1.35 -53.08 4.02
CA CYS A 13 -0.42 -51.96 4.03
C CYS A 13 -0.79 -51.04 2.86
N PHE A 14 -1.57 -50.00 3.17
CA PHE A 14 -1.71 -48.84 2.30
C PHE A 14 -0.34 -48.15 2.26
N PHE A 15 0.45 -48.47 1.23
CA PHE A 15 1.64 -47.70 0.87
C PHE A 15 1.18 -46.33 0.36
N CYS A 16 0.88 -45.41 1.28
CA CYS A 16 0.87 -43.99 0.96
C CYS A 16 2.32 -43.61 0.65
N ASN A 17 2.66 -43.55 -0.64
CA ASN A 17 3.84 -42.83 -1.09
C ASN A 17 3.64 -41.36 -0.68
N THR A 18 4.23 -40.99 0.45
CA THR A 18 4.41 -39.58 0.82
C THR A 18 5.43 -39.01 -0.16
N TYR A 19 4.96 -38.38 -1.22
CA TYR A 19 5.80 -37.51 -2.03
C TYR A 19 6.20 -36.32 -1.15
N SER A 20 7.35 -36.43 -0.50
CA SER A 20 8.05 -35.24 0.00
C SER A 20 8.36 -34.39 -1.22
N GLN A 21 7.59 -33.32 -1.42
CA GLN A 21 7.85 -32.35 -2.47
C GLN A 21 9.25 -31.78 -2.17
N LYS A 22 10.22 -32.10 -3.02
CA LYS A 22 11.60 -31.61 -2.88
C LYS A 22 11.59 -30.10 -3.12
N THR A 23 11.45 -29.35 -2.05
CA THR A 23 11.48 -27.90 -2.03
C THR A 23 12.93 -27.37 -2.07
N GLY A 24 13.10 -26.16 -2.56
CA GLY A 24 14.38 -25.43 -2.55
C GLY A 24 14.48 -24.46 -1.38
N SER A 25 15.65 -23.84 -1.25
CA SER A 25 15.94 -22.82 -0.24
C SER A 25 16.69 -21.63 -0.83
N VAL A 26 16.58 -20.49 -0.14
CA VAL A 26 17.38 -19.29 -0.40
C VAL A 26 17.95 -18.74 0.90
N LYS A 27 19.22 -18.36 0.89
CA LYS A 27 19.92 -17.75 2.03
C LYS A 27 20.80 -16.58 1.62
N GLY A 28 21.18 -15.76 2.59
CA GLY A 28 22.09 -14.63 2.40
C GLY A 28 22.34 -13.85 3.69
N ILE A 29 23.12 -12.78 3.58
CA ILE A 29 23.48 -11.89 4.69
C ILE A 29 23.22 -10.43 4.28
N THR A 30 22.47 -9.68 5.07
CA THR A 30 22.23 -8.24 4.84
C THR A 30 23.29 -7.39 5.54
N LEU A 31 23.97 -6.51 4.80
CA LEU A 31 25.05 -5.64 5.28
C LEU A 31 24.81 -4.18 4.89
N ASP A 32 25.24 -3.23 5.71
CA ASP A 32 25.28 -1.81 5.33
C ASP A 32 26.40 -1.59 4.31
N VAL A 33 26.07 -0.95 3.18
CA VAL A 33 27.00 -0.82 2.04
C VAL A 33 28.29 -0.07 2.42
N LEU A 34 28.21 0.91 3.33
CA LEU A 34 29.31 1.80 3.68
C LEU A 34 30.18 1.22 4.81
N SER A 35 29.57 0.91 5.94
CA SER A 35 30.22 0.43 7.15
C SER A 35 30.54 -1.08 7.11
N LYS A 36 29.96 -1.81 6.16
CA LYS A 36 30.03 -3.28 6.04
C LYS A 36 29.54 -4.03 7.28
N GLN A 37 28.84 -3.35 8.19
CA GLN A 37 28.28 -3.98 9.38
C GLN A 37 27.01 -4.76 9.03
N PRO A 38 26.76 -5.90 9.70
CA PRO A 38 25.51 -6.62 9.52
C PRO A 38 24.29 -5.78 9.89
N VAL A 39 23.26 -5.86 9.06
CA VAL A 39 21.96 -5.23 9.30
C VAL A 39 21.00 -6.33 9.69
N GLY A 40 20.77 -6.50 10.99
CA GLY A 40 19.76 -7.42 11.50
C GLY A 40 18.34 -6.86 11.40
N SER A 41 17.36 -7.68 11.77
CA SER A 41 15.93 -7.30 11.78
C SER A 41 15.38 -6.82 10.44
N THR A 42 16.05 -7.15 9.33
CA THR A 42 15.55 -6.89 7.99
C THR A 42 14.43 -7.89 7.69
N THR A 43 13.33 -7.42 7.10
CA THR A 43 12.26 -8.31 6.64
C THR A 43 12.61 -8.80 5.24
N ILE A 44 12.70 -10.12 5.10
CA ILE A 44 13.04 -10.79 3.85
C ILE A 44 11.76 -11.42 3.30
N THR A 45 11.28 -10.89 2.19
CA THR A 45 10.00 -11.29 1.57
C THR A 45 10.27 -11.94 0.23
N ILE A 46 9.74 -13.14 -0.01
CA ILE A 46 9.77 -13.80 -1.31
C ILE A 46 8.42 -13.62 -1.98
N LEU A 47 8.45 -13.08 -3.19
CA LEU A 47 7.31 -12.82 -4.04
C LEU A 47 7.42 -13.63 -5.33
N GLN A 48 6.29 -14.05 -5.90
CA GLN A 48 6.28 -14.59 -7.26
C GLN A 48 6.70 -13.51 -8.25
N LYS A 49 7.64 -13.82 -9.16
CA LYS A 49 8.08 -12.86 -10.19
C LYS A 49 6.93 -12.41 -11.10
N LYS A 50 5.97 -13.31 -11.38
CA LYS A 50 4.86 -13.08 -12.32
C LYS A 50 3.87 -11.99 -11.85
N ASP A 51 3.50 -11.98 -10.58
CA ASP A 51 2.39 -11.17 -10.08
C ASP A 51 2.62 -10.57 -8.69
N SER A 52 3.85 -10.68 -8.18
CA SER A 52 4.26 -10.19 -6.86
C SER A 52 3.44 -10.75 -5.68
N SER A 53 2.75 -11.88 -5.86
CA SER A 53 2.06 -12.55 -4.76
C SER A 53 3.05 -13.12 -3.74
N LEU A 54 2.75 -12.97 -2.45
CA LEU A 54 3.59 -13.45 -1.36
C LEU A 54 3.71 -14.98 -1.39
N VAL A 55 4.96 -15.47 -1.36
CA VAL A 55 5.29 -16.90 -1.28
C VAL A 55 5.68 -17.27 0.14
N SER A 56 6.62 -16.53 0.72
CA SER A 56 7.12 -16.74 2.09
C SER A 56 7.82 -15.48 2.57
N PHE A 57 8.05 -15.36 3.88
CA PHE A 57 8.85 -14.31 4.45
C PHE A 57 9.59 -14.82 5.70
N THR A 58 10.68 -14.14 6.06
CA THR A 58 11.40 -14.35 7.30
C THR A 58 12.05 -13.04 7.75
N MET A 59 12.67 -13.05 8.91
CA MET A 59 13.49 -11.95 9.41
C MET A 59 14.95 -12.37 9.45
N ALA A 60 15.85 -11.46 9.09
CA ALA A 60 17.26 -11.67 9.32
C ALA A 60 17.60 -11.61 10.82
N ASP A 61 18.52 -12.47 11.25
CA ASP A 61 19.02 -12.50 12.62
C ASP A 61 19.88 -11.27 12.97
N ASN A 62 20.38 -11.19 14.21
CA ASN A 62 21.24 -10.08 14.65
C ASN A 62 22.58 -9.98 13.91
N LYS A 63 22.96 -11.01 13.15
CA LYS A 63 24.14 -11.05 12.28
C LYS A 63 23.76 -10.82 10.81
N GLY A 64 22.54 -10.34 10.53
CA GLY A 64 22.02 -10.07 9.19
C GLY A 64 21.72 -11.33 8.37
N ARG A 65 21.80 -12.53 8.95
CA ARG A 65 21.65 -13.79 8.21
C ARG A 65 20.19 -14.15 8.07
N PHE A 66 19.81 -14.63 6.91
CA PHE A 66 18.48 -15.17 6.66
C PHE A 66 18.54 -16.48 5.87
N GLU A 67 17.54 -17.33 6.09
CA GLU A 67 17.29 -18.52 5.29
C GLU A 67 15.78 -18.75 5.20
N LEU A 68 15.30 -19.04 3.99
CA LEU A 68 13.94 -19.51 3.74
C LEU A 68 14.02 -20.86 3.04
N THR A 69 13.36 -21.85 3.61
CA THR A 69 13.21 -23.20 3.05
C THR A 69 11.82 -23.37 2.46
N ASP A 70 11.55 -24.57 1.94
CA ASP A 70 10.21 -24.96 1.49
C ASP A 70 9.67 -24.19 0.27
N LEU A 71 10.58 -23.72 -0.59
CA LEU A 71 10.24 -22.97 -1.78
C LEU A 71 9.99 -23.91 -2.98
N PRO A 72 8.83 -23.82 -3.65
CA PRO A 72 8.58 -24.59 -4.87
C PRO A 72 9.57 -24.25 -6.01
N LYS A 73 9.53 -25.05 -7.09
CA LYS A 73 10.17 -24.70 -8.36
C LYS A 73 9.49 -23.46 -8.93
N GLY A 74 10.26 -22.44 -9.31
CA GLY A 74 9.70 -21.19 -9.81
C GLY A 74 10.70 -20.05 -9.89
N GLU A 75 10.23 -18.93 -10.45
CA GLU A 75 10.97 -17.66 -10.50
C GLU A 75 10.44 -16.70 -9.43
N TYR A 76 11.36 -16.16 -8.65
CA TYR A 76 11.05 -15.38 -7.47
C TYR A 76 11.72 -14.01 -7.50
N ARG A 77 11.08 -13.09 -6.80
CA ARG A 77 11.64 -11.79 -6.42
C ARG A 77 11.77 -11.76 -4.90
N LEU A 78 12.99 -11.61 -4.42
CA LEU A 78 13.32 -11.27 -3.04
C LEU A 78 13.15 -9.76 -2.86
N LEU A 79 12.44 -9.36 -1.81
CA LEU A 79 12.31 -7.99 -1.34
C LEU A 79 12.83 -7.93 0.10
N ILE A 80 13.84 -7.09 0.32
CA ILE A 80 14.45 -6.85 1.62
C ILE A 80 14.06 -5.45 2.08
N THR A 81 13.46 -5.35 3.27
CA THR A 81 13.00 -4.05 3.80
C THR A 81 13.47 -3.84 5.22
N HIS A 82 13.78 -2.60 5.56
CA HIS A 82 14.12 -2.18 6.90
C HIS A 82 13.68 -0.73 7.13
N VAL A 83 13.41 -0.36 8.39
CA VAL A 83 12.97 0.99 8.76
C VAL A 83 13.98 2.07 8.35
N ASN A 84 15.28 1.80 8.54
CA ASN A 84 16.37 2.75 8.29
C ASN A 84 17.09 2.60 6.93
N TYR A 85 16.78 1.56 6.14
CA TYR A 85 17.49 1.29 4.88
C TYR A 85 16.54 1.27 3.69
N HIS A 86 17.02 1.71 2.53
CA HIS A 86 16.29 1.56 1.28
C HIS A 86 16.01 0.09 1.00
N SER A 87 14.80 -0.21 0.50
CA SER A 87 14.48 -1.60 0.17
C SER A 87 15.36 -2.08 -0.98
N ASN A 88 15.81 -3.31 -0.89
CA ASN A 88 16.60 -3.97 -1.92
C ASN A 88 15.79 -5.10 -2.56
N TYR A 89 15.99 -5.32 -3.87
CA TYR A 89 15.31 -6.37 -4.62
C TYR A 89 16.33 -7.25 -5.31
N GLN A 90 16.12 -8.56 -5.27
CA GLN A 90 16.92 -9.53 -6.01
C GLN A 90 16.03 -10.56 -6.69
N TYR A 91 16.37 -10.96 -7.91
CA TYR A 91 15.68 -12.06 -8.59
C TYR A 91 16.46 -13.35 -8.42
N PHE A 92 15.75 -14.46 -8.20
CA PHE A 92 16.35 -15.79 -8.20
C PHE A 92 15.37 -16.81 -8.75
N THR A 93 15.89 -17.98 -9.10
CA THR A 93 15.11 -19.08 -9.67
C THR A 93 15.47 -20.35 -8.94
N ILE A 94 14.45 -21.12 -8.58
CA ILE A 94 14.61 -22.47 -8.06
C ILE A 94 14.21 -23.44 -9.17
N SER A 95 15.17 -24.28 -9.54
CA SER A 95 15.03 -25.31 -10.57
C SER A 95 15.45 -26.67 -10.03
N GLU A 96 15.33 -27.72 -10.84
CA GLU A 96 15.69 -29.08 -10.40
C GLU A 96 17.19 -29.27 -10.21
N ASP A 97 17.98 -28.58 -11.01
CA ASP A 97 19.44 -28.50 -10.99
C ASP A 97 19.96 -27.48 -9.95
N LYS A 98 19.15 -26.48 -9.58
CA LYS A 98 19.55 -25.40 -8.67
C LYS A 98 18.50 -25.16 -7.57
N LYS A 99 18.55 -26.01 -6.55
CA LYS A 99 17.57 -26.01 -5.43
C LYS A 99 17.96 -25.11 -4.27
N ASN A 100 19.26 -24.95 -4.03
CA ASN A 100 19.77 -24.16 -2.91
C ASN A 100 20.43 -22.91 -3.48
N ILE A 101 19.85 -21.75 -3.19
CA ILE A 101 20.32 -20.45 -3.67
C ILE A 101 21.03 -19.75 -2.53
N ASP A 102 22.31 -19.44 -2.74
CA ASP A 102 23.06 -18.54 -1.87
C ASP A 102 23.21 -17.20 -2.58
N LEU A 103 22.64 -16.16 -2.00
CA LEU A 103 22.72 -14.79 -2.52
C LEU A 103 23.94 -14.03 -1.97
N GLY A 104 24.70 -14.64 -1.06
CA GLY A 104 25.86 -14.02 -0.43
C GLY A 104 25.50 -12.75 0.33
N ASP A 105 26.40 -11.77 0.24
CA ASP A 105 26.28 -10.48 0.91
C ASP A 105 25.40 -9.53 0.10
N ILE A 106 24.30 -9.08 0.70
CA ILE A 106 23.34 -8.16 0.11
C ILE A 106 23.49 -6.79 0.79
N GLY A 107 24.02 -5.84 0.03
CA GLY A 107 24.22 -4.47 0.48
C GLY A 107 22.90 -3.69 0.59
N LEU A 108 22.69 -3.08 1.76
CA LEU A 108 21.62 -2.14 2.04
C LEU A 108 22.18 -0.73 2.21
N THR A 109 21.49 0.24 1.64
CA THR A 109 21.87 1.65 1.69
C THR A 109 21.07 2.36 2.77
N ASP A 110 21.76 2.96 3.74
CA ASP A 110 21.18 3.75 4.83
C ASP A 110 20.44 4.98 4.26
N LYS A 111 19.18 5.17 4.64
CA LYS A 111 18.34 6.28 4.17
C LYS A 111 18.89 7.65 4.56
N THR A 112 19.69 7.73 5.61
CA THR A 112 20.21 8.99 6.15
C THR A 112 21.50 9.45 5.50
N LYS A 113 22.21 8.55 4.80
CA LYS A 113 23.56 8.79 4.28
C LYS A 113 23.62 9.09 2.80
N VAL A 114 22.46 9.16 2.13
CA VAL A 114 22.36 9.51 0.70
C VAL A 114 21.82 10.93 0.56
N LEU A 115 22.73 11.88 0.38
CA LEU A 115 22.44 13.11 -0.35
C LEU A 115 22.62 12.77 -1.84
N ASN A 116 21.54 12.89 -2.62
CA ASN A 116 21.50 12.84 -4.09
C ASN A 116 21.48 11.49 -4.85
N GLU A 117 20.81 10.46 -4.34
CA GLU A 117 20.30 9.42 -5.23
C GLU A 117 19.03 8.77 -4.68
N VAL A 118 17.95 8.80 -5.45
CA VAL A 118 16.69 8.22 -5.02
C VAL A 118 16.51 6.83 -5.56
N VAL A 119 16.51 5.88 -4.64
CA VAL A 119 15.95 4.56 -4.87
C VAL A 119 14.45 4.61 -4.55
N VAL A 120 13.67 4.52 -5.62
CA VAL A 120 12.20 4.43 -5.66
C VAL A 120 11.73 3.11 -5.05
N THR A 121 10.75 3.16 -4.14
CA THR A 121 10.01 1.97 -3.67
C THR A 121 8.51 2.22 -3.69
N SER A 122 7.85 1.80 -4.78
CA SER A 122 6.41 1.97 -5.06
C SER A 122 5.54 0.89 -4.43
N GLU A 123 6.15 -0.08 -3.78
CA GLU A 123 5.47 -1.26 -3.31
C GLU A 123 5.39 -1.24 -1.79
N VAL A 124 4.17 -1.26 -1.28
CA VAL A 124 3.91 -1.51 0.14
C VAL A 124 4.28 -2.97 0.39
N PRO A 125 5.34 -3.26 1.17
CA PRO A 125 5.78 -4.63 1.37
C PRO A 125 4.65 -5.47 1.99
N PRO A 126 4.48 -6.74 1.60
CA PRO A 126 3.48 -7.63 2.19
C PRO A 126 3.59 -7.75 3.72
N VAL A 127 4.83 -7.69 4.22
CA VAL A 127 5.16 -7.71 5.63
C VAL A 127 6.23 -6.66 5.91
N THR A 128 6.12 -5.93 7.00
CA THR A 128 7.14 -4.97 7.44
C THR A 128 7.24 -4.97 8.96
N LEU A 129 8.46 -5.01 9.49
CA LEU A 129 8.71 -4.75 10.90
C LEU A 129 8.89 -3.25 11.14
N ILE A 130 8.13 -2.70 12.10
CA ILE A 130 8.34 -1.36 12.63
C ILE A 130 8.44 -1.48 14.15
N ASP A 131 9.62 -1.19 14.69
CA ASP A 131 9.96 -1.40 16.09
C ASP A 131 9.62 -2.84 16.53
N ASP A 132 8.65 -3.01 17.43
CA ASP A 132 8.23 -4.31 17.98
C ASP A 132 7.02 -4.91 17.24
N THR A 133 6.59 -4.26 16.14
CA THR A 133 5.32 -4.52 15.46
C THR A 133 5.55 -5.14 14.09
N ILE A 134 4.97 -6.32 13.85
CA ILE A 134 4.93 -6.91 12.51
C ILE A 134 3.64 -6.43 11.83
N GLN A 135 3.79 -5.64 10.77
CA GLN A 135 2.70 -5.15 9.95
C GLN A 135 2.49 -6.07 8.74
N TYR A 136 1.25 -6.40 8.45
CA TYR A 136 0.85 -7.21 7.31
C TYR A 136 0.00 -6.37 6.36
N ASN A 137 0.42 -6.26 5.11
CA ASN A 137 -0.41 -5.67 4.06
C ASN A 137 -1.39 -6.72 3.54
N ALA A 138 -2.62 -6.69 4.06
CA ALA A 138 -3.70 -7.62 3.68
C ALA A 138 -3.93 -7.70 2.16
N GLY A 139 -3.71 -6.61 1.42
CA GLY A 139 -3.85 -6.58 -0.05
C GLY A 139 -2.80 -7.42 -0.80
N SER A 140 -1.72 -7.83 -0.14
CA SER A 140 -0.67 -8.67 -0.72
C SER A 140 -0.94 -10.17 -0.56
N PHE A 141 -2.00 -10.55 0.16
CA PHE A 141 -2.41 -11.94 0.38
C PHE A 141 -3.63 -12.26 -0.49
N LYS A 142 -3.48 -13.20 -1.44
CA LYS A 142 -4.63 -13.66 -2.24
C LYS A 142 -5.65 -14.37 -1.34
N THR A 143 -6.86 -13.84 -1.19
CA THR A 143 -7.97 -14.49 -0.50
C THR A 143 -9.09 -14.83 -1.49
N LEU A 144 -9.94 -15.81 -1.16
CA LEU A 144 -11.16 -16.06 -1.92
C LEU A 144 -12.16 -14.90 -1.71
N PRO A 145 -13.00 -14.57 -2.71
CA PRO A 145 -14.11 -13.65 -2.50
C PRO A 145 -14.96 -14.13 -1.30
N ASN A 146 -15.27 -13.25 -0.36
CA ASN A 146 -16.01 -13.54 0.88
C ASN A 146 -15.28 -14.40 1.93
N ALA A 147 -13.96 -14.59 1.84
CA ALA A 147 -13.20 -15.25 2.90
C ALA A 147 -13.28 -14.45 4.20
N ASN A 148 -13.27 -15.12 5.36
CA ASN A 148 -13.15 -14.48 6.66
C ASN A 148 -11.68 -14.25 7.02
N VAL A 149 -11.42 -13.38 8.01
CA VAL A 149 -10.06 -13.01 8.46
C VAL A 149 -9.24 -14.20 8.94
N GLU A 150 -9.89 -15.22 9.49
CA GLU A 150 -9.27 -16.51 9.84
C GLU A 150 -8.58 -17.15 8.63
N SER A 151 -9.18 -17.03 7.43
CA SER A 151 -8.61 -17.57 6.20
C SER A 151 -7.36 -16.82 5.74
N LEU A 152 -7.25 -15.52 6.06
CA LEU A 152 -6.04 -14.73 5.83
C LEU A 152 -4.94 -15.08 6.85
N LEU A 153 -5.31 -15.23 8.13
CA LEU A 153 -4.38 -15.60 9.20
C LEU A 153 -3.83 -17.02 9.05
N LYS A 154 -4.62 -17.96 8.51
CA LYS A 154 -4.16 -19.32 8.18
C LYS A 154 -3.04 -19.37 7.13
N LYS A 155 -2.89 -18.31 6.33
CA LYS A 155 -1.75 -18.17 5.40
C LYS A 155 -0.47 -17.69 6.09
N VAL A 156 -0.57 -17.19 7.31
CA VAL A 156 0.56 -16.79 8.15
C VAL A 156 0.96 -17.94 9.10
N GLU A 157 0.00 -18.62 9.74
CA GLU A 157 0.23 -19.83 10.55
C GLU A 157 -0.88 -20.89 10.37
N LYS A 158 -0.48 -22.16 10.18
CA LYS A 158 -1.38 -23.27 9.78
C LYS A 158 -2.48 -23.65 10.79
N ASP A 159 -2.33 -23.29 12.06
CA ASP A 159 -3.24 -23.71 13.16
C ASP A 159 -4.30 -22.64 13.53
N GLY A 160 -4.25 -21.46 12.91
CA GLY A 160 -5.15 -20.35 13.20
C GLY A 160 -4.95 -19.73 14.59
N THR A 161 -3.92 -20.13 15.33
CA THR A 161 -3.41 -19.32 16.45
C THR A 161 -2.55 -18.21 15.87
N VAL A 162 -2.70 -17.01 16.43
CA VAL A 162 -1.90 -15.86 16.00
C VAL A 162 -0.78 -15.72 17.01
N LYS A 163 0.47 -15.91 16.57
CA LYS A 163 1.66 -15.64 17.38
C LYS A 163 2.43 -14.44 16.83
N ALA A 164 2.95 -13.63 17.73
CA ALA A 164 3.89 -12.55 17.42
C ALA A 164 5.17 -12.82 18.20
N GLN A 165 6.32 -12.92 17.52
CA GLN A 165 7.62 -13.23 18.13
C GLN A 165 7.63 -14.53 18.99
N GLY A 166 6.83 -15.54 18.60
CA GLY A 166 6.74 -16.82 19.32
C GLY A 166 5.76 -16.86 20.49
N GLU A 167 5.14 -15.73 20.86
CA GLU A 167 4.14 -15.63 21.92
C GLU A 167 2.72 -15.50 21.36
N LYS A 168 1.73 -16.08 22.05
CA LYS A 168 0.33 -16.10 21.61
C LYS A 168 -0.32 -14.74 21.81
N VAL A 169 -0.92 -14.19 20.76
CA VAL A 169 -1.63 -12.91 20.81
C VAL A 169 -2.92 -13.04 21.64
N GLN A 170 -3.12 -12.13 22.60
CA GLN A 170 -4.16 -12.26 23.63
C GLN A 170 -5.41 -11.42 23.38
N LYS A 171 -5.35 -10.37 22.55
CA LYS A 171 -6.43 -9.40 22.36
C LYS A 171 -6.58 -8.97 20.91
N VAL A 172 -7.77 -8.52 20.50
CA VAL A 172 -8.04 -7.97 19.16
C VAL A 172 -8.70 -6.59 19.29
N LEU A 173 -8.14 -5.59 18.61
CA LEU A 173 -8.71 -4.25 18.53
C LEU A 173 -9.17 -3.97 17.10
N VAL A 174 -10.30 -3.26 16.98
CA VAL A 174 -10.81 -2.65 15.74
C VAL A 174 -11.08 -1.17 16.02
N ASP A 175 -10.51 -0.28 15.20
CA ASP A 175 -10.60 1.19 15.38
C ASP A 175 -10.17 1.68 16.77
N GLY A 176 -9.15 1.03 17.35
CA GLY A 176 -8.64 1.35 18.69
C GLY A 176 -9.56 0.93 19.85
N LYS A 177 -10.65 0.21 19.57
CA LYS A 177 -11.54 -0.37 20.60
C LYS A 177 -11.39 -1.88 20.65
N GLU A 178 -11.47 -2.46 21.84
CA GLU A 178 -11.45 -3.91 22.04
C GLU A 178 -12.66 -4.53 21.34
N PHE A 179 -12.39 -5.34 20.33
CA PHE A 179 -13.42 -5.94 19.49
C PHE A 179 -13.60 -7.38 19.91
N PHE A 180 -14.58 -7.55 20.81
CA PHE A 180 -14.94 -8.77 21.55
C PHE A 180 -13.95 -9.14 22.67
N GLY A 181 -14.50 -9.61 23.80
CA GLY A 181 -13.76 -9.94 25.04
C GLY A 181 -12.74 -11.08 24.90
N ASN A 182 -12.49 -11.81 25.99
CA ASN A 182 -11.35 -12.73 26.22
C ASN A 182 -11.06 -13.87 25.17
N ASP A 183 -11.69 -13.93 23.99
CA ASP A 183 -11.37 -14.90 22.94
C ASP A 183 -11.11 -14.26 21.54
N PRO A 184 -9.83 -14.05 21.18
CA PRO A 184 -9.40 -13.56 19.86
C PRO A 184 -9.87 -14.37 18.65
N LYS A 185 -10.22 -15.66 18.81
CA LYS A 185 -10.67 -16.52 17.69
C LYS A 185 -12.06 -16.16 17.16
N ILE A 186 -12.88 -15.48 17.97
CA ILE A 186 -14.23 -15.09 17.59
C ILE A 186 -14.20 -13.89 16.63
N ALA A 187 -13.29 -12.94 16.87
CA ALA A 187 -13.12 -11.77 16.01
C ALA A 187 -12.67 -12.15 14.59
N THR A 188 -11.74 -13.11 14.47
CA THR A 188 -11.20 -13.53 13.17
C THR A 188 -12.15 -14.42 12.36
N LYS A 189 -13.09 -15.09 13.02
CA LYS A 189 -14.13 -15.92 12.38
C LYS A 189 -15.27 -15.13 11.74
N ASN A 190 -15.67 -14.02 12.38
CA ASN A 190 -16.90 -13.29 12.04
C ASN A 190 -16.68 -12.00 11.27
N LEU A 191 -15.42 -11.57 11.09
CA LEU A 191 -15.07 -10.42 10.26
C LEU A 191 -14.80 -10.88 8.82
N PRO A 192 -15.42 -10.24 7.81
CA PRO A 192 -15.11 -10.53 6.42
C PRO A 192 -13.71 -9.97 6.06
N ALA A 193 -12.94 -10.69 5.25
CA ALA A 193 -11.53 -10.37 4.98
C ALA A 193 -11.35 -9.05 4.20
N ASP A 194 -12.39 -8.55 3.56
CA ASP A 194 -12.42 -7.25 2.88
C ASP A 194 -12.59 -6.07 3.85
N ALA A 195 -13.08 -6.29 5.08
CA ALA A 195 -13.07 -5.29 6.15
C ALA A 195 -11.63 -4.93 6.59
N PHE A 196 -10.64 -5.72 6.21
CA PHE A 196 -9.22 -5.47 6.45
C PHE A 196 -8.65 -4.60 5.32
N SER A 197 -8.81 -3.29 5.43
CA SER A 197 -8.13 -2.34 4.56
C SER A 197 -6.63 -2.32 4.85
N ARG A 198 -5.81 -2.21 3.79
CA ARG A 198 -4.35 -1.95 3.79
C ARG A 198 -3.80 -1.46 5.15
N GLY A 199 -3.09 -2.30 5.91
CA GLY A 199 -2.34 -1.88 7.11
C GLY A 199 -2.52 -2.64 8.43
N SER A 200 -3.03 -3.87 8.43
CA SER A 200 -3.29 -4.60 9.68
C SER A 200 -2.00 -4.99 10.41
N CYS A 201 -1.94 -4.76 11.73
CA CYS A 201 -0.73 -4.92 12.54
C CYS A 201 -0.91 -6.03 13.59
N LEU A 202 0.11 -6.87 13.77
CA LEU A 202 0.20 -7.82 14.89
C LEU A 202 1.30 -7.35 15.84
N THR A 203 0.97 -7.24 17.13
CA THR A 203 1.92 -6.92 18.22
C THR A 203 1.92 -8.02 19.27
N LYS A 204 2.99 -8.06 20.06
CA LYS A 204 3.28 -9.04 21.12
C LYS A 204 2.13 -9.31 22.10
N HIS A 205 1.17 -8.39 22.27
CA HIS A 205 0.02 -8.56 23.16
C HIS A 205 -1.35 -8.37 22.48
N LEU A 206 -1.42 -7.79 21.27
CA LEU A 206 -2.67 -7.39 20.60
C LEU A 206 -2.60 -7.62 19.06
N ILE A 207 -3.66 -8.16 18.47
CA ILE A 207 -4.04 -7.93 17.07
C ILE A 207 -4.58 -6.50 17.06
N ILE A 208 -3.86 -5.58 16.44
CA ILE A 208 -4.35 -4.22 16.31
C ILE A 208 -4.76 -4.01 14.86
N CYS A 209 -6.07 -3.96 14.61
CA CYS A 209 -6.56 -3.33 13.39
C CYS A 209 -6.42 -1.82 13.59
N TYR A 210 -5.20 -1.33 13.40
CA TYR A 210 -4.97 0.07 13.10
C TYR A 210 -5.21 0.23 11.60
N ILE A 211 -6.23 1.02 11.25
CA ILE A 211 -6.00 2.01 10.18
C ILE A 211 -4.71 2.69 10.58
N TYR A 212 -3.69 2.64 9.71
CA TYR A 212 -2.42 3.34 9.91
C TYR A 212 -2.66 4.65 10.67
N PHE A 213 -2.22 4.71 11.93
CA PHE A 213 -1.53 5.91 12.35
C PHE A 213 -0.30 5.96 11.45
N VAL A 214 -0.52 6.58 10.29
CA VAL A 214 0.53 7.23 9.51
C VAL A 214 1.39 7.89 10.56
N ASN A 215 2.64 7.43 10.64
CA ASN A 215 3.73 8.06 11.37
C ASN A 215 3.35 9.52 11.65
N THR A 216 3.05 9.86 12.90
CA THR A 216 2.74 11.24 13.30
C THR A 216 4.03 12.09 13.27
N GLN A 217 4.85 11.89 12.25
CA GLN A 217 5.34 13.04 11.51
C GLN A 217 4.09 13.81 11.12
N ILE A 218 3.90 14.96 11.77
CA ILE A 218 2.91 15.97 11.37
C ILE A 218 2.87 15.95 9.84
N ARG A 219 1.73 15.56 9.25
CA ARG A 219 1.59 15.56 7.79
C ARG A 219 1.99 16.97 7.36
N LYS A 220 3.13 17.09 6.67
CA LYS A 220 3.57 18.38 6.13
C LYS A 220 2.60 18.72 5.01
N SER A 221 1.50 19.38 5.39
CA SER A 221 0.54 19.98 4.46
C SER A 221 1.12 21.21 3.78
N SER A 222 2.30 21.67 4.23
CA SER A 222 3.06 22.74 3.62
C SER A 222 3.65 22.27 2.28
N THR A 223 3.28 22.98 1.22
CA THR A 223 3.80 22.83 -0.13
C THR A 223 4.46 24.15 -0.49
N ALA A 224 5.74 24.13 -0.86
CA ALA A 224 6.46 25.31 -1.31
C ALA A 224 5.98 25.77 -2.70
N ILE A 225 6.25 27.04 -3.01
CA ILE A 225 6.11 27.61 -4.35
C ILE A 225 7.33 27.15 -5.18
N ASN A 226 7.15 26.98 -6.48
CA ASN A 226 8.17 26.55 -7.44
C ASN A 226 8.80 25.18 -7.11
N THR A 227 8.02 24.32 -6.45
CA THR A 227 8.42 22.95 -6.13
C THR A 227 7.31 22.01 -6.56
N ILE A 228 7.70 20.90 -7.19
CA ILE A 228 6.77 19.89 -7.67
C ILE A 228 6.40 18.97 -6.51
N TYR A 229 5.11 18.75 -6.32
CA TYR A 229 4.57 17.86 -5.31
C TYR A 229 3.61 16.84 -5.93
N PHE A 230 3.71 15.60 -5.48
CA PHE A 230 2.56 14.72 -5.40
C PHE A 230 1.69 15.19 -4.22
N TRP A 231 0.43 15.50 -4.50
CA TRP A 231 -0.47 16.08 -3.54
C TRP A 231 -1.82 15.38 -3.55
N THR A 232 -2.42 15.17 -2.38
CA THR A 232 -3.75 14.56 -2.25
C THR A 232 -4.67 15.43 -1.40
N ALA A 233 -5.81 15.80 -1.96
CA ALA A 233 -6.93 16.39 -1.20
C ALA A 233 -8.11 15.42 -1.14
N THR A 234 -8.55 15.15 0.08
CA THR A 234 -9.60 14.18 0.38
C THR A 234 -10.84 14.89 0.90
N ILE A 235 -12.01 14.42 0.47
CA ILE A 235 -13.29 14.90 0.95
C ILE A 235 -13.49 14.52 2.43
N HIS A 236 -14.13 15.39 3.19
CA HIS A 236 -14.47 15.18 4.60
C HIS A 236 -15.18 13.82 4.79
N ASN A 237 -14.78 13.08 5.82
CA ASN A 237 -15.25 11.72 6.12
C ASN A 237 -15.18 10.73 4.93
N TRP A 238 -14.30 10.96 3.95
CA TRP A 238 -14.13 10.11 2.78
C TRP A 238 -15.40 9.93 1.94
N LEU A 239 -16.35 10.87 2.07
CA LEU A 239 -17.62 10.85 1.35
C LEU A 239 -17.41 10.98 -0.17
N PRO A 240 -18.24 10.33 -1.00
CA PRO A 240 -18.07 10.29 -2.45
C PRO A 240 -18.57 11.56 -3.16
N LEU A 241 -18.19 12.76 -2.67
CA LEU A 241 -18.68 14.03 -3.21
C LEU A 241 -18.24 14.30 -4.64
N LEU A 242 -17.17 13.67 -5.11
CA LEU A 242 -16.64 13.82 -6.47
C LEU A 242 -17.14 12.72 -7.41
N GLU A 243 -18.05 11.86 -6.96
CA GLU A 243 -18.70 10.87 -7.82
C GLU A 243 -19.52 11.52 -8.95
N PRO A 244 -20.35 12.56 -8.70
CA PRO A 244 -21.05 13.26 -9.76
C PRO A 244 -20.09 13.99 -10.70
N GLU A 245 -20.34 13.88 -12.01
CA GLU A 245 -19.55 14.52 -13.06
C GLU A 245 -19.49 16.05 -12.90
N GLU A 246 -20.59 16.70 -12.53
CA GLU A 246 -20.64 18.15 -12.33
C GLU A 246 -19.63 18.62 -11.28
N ASN A 247 -19.40 17.83 -10.24
CA ASN A 247 -18.41 18.18 -9.21
C ASN A 247 -16.98 17.99 -9.71
N LYS A 248 -16.74 17.00 -10.59
CA LYS A 248 -15.46 16.82 -11.27
C LYS A 248 -15.17 17.98 -12.23
N LYS A 249 -16.18 18.44 -12.98
CA LYS A 249 -16.05 19.60 -13.89
C LYS A 249 -15.66 20.86 -13.16
N VAL A 250 -16.17 21.11 -11.95
CA VAL A 250 -15.74 22.24 -11.11
C VAL A 250 -14.26 22.17 -10.76
N LEU A 251 -13.73 20.98 -10.46
CA LEU A 251 -12.29 20.80 -10.21
C LEU A 251 -11.46 21.05 -11.47
N LEU A 252 -11.84 20.44 -12.60
CA LEU A 252 -11.13 20.61 -13.87
C LEU A 252 -11.11 22.07 -14.33
N SER A 253 -12.24 22.78 -14.25
CA SER A 253 -12.31 24.20 -14.63
C SER A 253 -11.50 25.09 -13.68
N SER A 254 -11.46 24.76 -12.39
CA SER A 254 -10.64 25.47 -11.40
C SER A 254 -9.13 25.27 -11.65
N LEU A 255 -8.70 24.04 -11.95
CA LEU A 255 -7.32 23.73 -12.32
C LEU A 255 -6.93 24.44 -13.62
N LYS A 256 -7.79 24.35 -14.64
CA LYS A 256 -7.58 25.05 -15.90
C LYS A 256 -7.41 26.55 -15.69
N LYS A 257 -8.31 27.19 -14.94
CA LYS A 257 -8.24 28.63 -14.66
C LYS A 257 -6.93 29.02 -13.98
N LEU A 258 -6.51 28.29 -12.95
CA LEU A 258 -5.24 28.55 -12.26
C LEU A 258 -4.02 28.33 -13.16
N SER A 259 -4.08 27.34 -14.06
CA SER A 259 -3.03 27.08 -15.04
C SER A 259 -2.96 28.16 -16.12
N ASP A 260 -4.11 28.60 -16.65
CA ASP A 260 -4.20 29.68 -17.64
C ASP A 260 -3.68 31.01 -17.07
N ASP A 261 -3.86 31.22 -15.76
CA ASP A 261 -3.32 32.37 -15.03
C ASP A 261 -1.83 32.23 -14.66
N ASN A 262 -1.16 31.14 -15.08
CA ASN A 262 0.23 30.81 -14.77
C ASN A 262 0.52 30.72 -13.26
N LEU A 263 -0.48 30.34 -12.46
CA LEU A 263 -0.35 30.19 -11.00
C LEU A 263 0.05 28.77 -10.59
N ILE A 264 -0.21 27.79 -11.45
CA ILE A 264 0.14 26.38 -11.23
C ILE A 264 0.63 25.74 -12.53
N SER A 265 1.39 24.66 -12.39
CA SER A 265 1.65 23.70 -13.46
C SER A 265 1.12 22.35 -13.03
N VAL A 266 0.25 21.74 -13.85
CA VAL A 266 -0.30 20.40 -13.58
C VAL A 266 0.39 19.41 -14.51
N TYR A 267 1.09 18.46 -13.91
CA TYR A 267 1.79 17.42 -14.67
C TYR A 267 1.02 16.11 -14.77
N ALA A 268 0.25 15.78 -13.74
CA ALA A 268 -0.64 14.63 -13.76
C ALA A 268 -1.77 14.80 -12.75
N PHE A 269 -2.89 14.10 -12.98
CA PHE A 269 -3.97 14.05 -12.00
C PHE A 269 -4.82 12.79 -12.13
N VAL A 270 -5.60 12.51 -11.08
CA VAL A 270 -6.75 11.62 -11.11
C VAL A 270 -7.84 12.15 -10.16
N LEU A 271 -9.09 12.16 -10.63
CA LEU A 271 -10.27 12.47 -9.81
C LEU A 271 -10.94 11.18 -9.40
N MET A 272 -10.85 10.83 -8.12
CA MET A 272 -11.55 9.68 -7.55
C MET A 272 -12.85 10.15 -6.87
N PRO A 273 -13.84 9.27 -6.60
CA PRO A 273 -15.12 9.68 -6.02
C PRO A 273 -15.02 10.47 -4.71
N ASN A 274 -13.97 10.28 -3.92
CA ASN A 274 -13.82 10.95 -2.62
C ASN A 274 -12.49 11.72 -2.43
N HIS A 275 -11.66 11.81 -3.45
CA HIS A 275 -10.40 12.56 -3.37
C HIS A 275 -9.85 12.90 -4.75
N ILE A 276 -8.98 13.88 -4.81
CA ILE A 276 -8.16 14.22 -5.97
C ILE A 276 -6.70 13.97 -5.62
N GLN A 277 -5.94 13.43 -6.58
CA GLN A 277 -4.48 13.40 -6.53
C GLN A 277 -3.91 14.21 -7.68
N LEU A 278 -2.89 15.01 -7.39
CA LEU A 278 -2.19 15.86 -8.34
C LEU A 278 -0.70 15.58 -8.28
N LEU A 279 -0.05 15.66 -9.43
CA LEU A 279 1.37 15.92 -9.57
C LEU A 279 1.48 17.32 -10.13
N TRP A 280 1.87 18.29 -9.30
CA TRP A 280 1.74 19.71 -9.65
C TRP A 280 2.75 20.58 -8.93
N SER A 281 2.96 21.80 -9.44
CA SER A 281 3.65 22.88 -8.74
C SER A 281 2.75 24.10 -8.59
N GLN A 282 2.99 24.88 -7.55
CA GLN A 282 2.41 26.22 -7.38
C GLN A 282 3.46 27.21 -7.84
N ASP A 283 3.21 27.93 -8.92
CA ASP A 283 4.22 28.74 -9.62
C ASP A 283 4.16 30.23 -9.24
N GLY A 284 3.10 30.62 -8.53
CA GLY A 284 2.92 31.97 -8.01
C GLY A 284 1.86 32.05 -6.91
N MET A 285 1.77 33.19 -6.25
CA MET A 285 0.70 33.48 -5.29
C MET A 285 -0.57 33.94 -6.03
N ASN A 286 -1.73 33.47 -5.58
CA ASN A 286 -3.02 33.95 -6.04
C ASN A 286 -3.48 35.13 -5.15
N GLY A 287 -2.96 36.32 -5.43
CA GLY A 287 -3.13 37.48 -4.57
C GLY A 287 -2.51 37.26 -3.19
N LYS A 288 -3.35 37.20 -2.14
CA LYS A 288 -2.90 36.94 -0.76
C LYS A 288 -2.95 35.47 -0.35
N GLU A 289 -3.42 34.58 -1.23
CA GLU A 289 -3.58 33.14 -0.95
C GLU A 289 -2.65 32.31 -1.84
N THR A 290 -2.35 31.09 -1.40
CA THR A 290 -1.68 30.11 -2.27
C THR A 290 -2.67 29.55 -3.30
N PRO A 291 -2.23 29.12 -4.49
CA PRO A 291 -3.11 28.46 -5.46
C PRO A 291 -3.86 27.27 -4.86
N LYS A 292 -3.19 26.44 -4.04
CA LYS A 292 -3.82 25.37 -3.25
C LYS A 292 -4.94 25.88 -2.35
N GLY A 293 -4.68 26.95 -1.59
CA GLY A 293 -5.68 27.56 -0.72
C GLY A 293 -6.90 28.03 -1.51
N SER A 294 -6.66 28.74 -2.62
CA SER A 294 -7.73 29.27 -3.48
C SER A 294 -8.56 28.16 -4.13
N LEU A 295 -7.91 27.08 -4.62
CA LEU A 295 -8.57 25.91 -5.20
C LEU A 295 -9.52 25.25 -4.19
N LEU A 296 -9.00 24.90 -3.00
CA LEU A 296 -9.78 24.24 -1.96
C LEU A 296 -10.94 25.12 -1.47
N LYS A 297 -10.70 26.42 -1.31
CA LYS A 297 -11.71 27.38 -0.85
C LYS A 297 -12.83 27.57 -1.88
N TYR A 298 -12.48 27.79 -3.15
CA TYR A 298 -13.46 27.99 -4.22
C TYR A 298 -14.30 26.73 -4.43
N THR A 299 -13.67 25.57 -4.57
CA THR A 299 -14.37 24.30 -4.78
C THR A 299 -15.27 23.95 -3.59
N ALA A 300 -14.80 24.16 -2.35
CA ALA A 300 -15.64 23.96 -1.16
C ALA A 300 -16.88 24.87 -1.16
N HIS A 301 -16.75 26.12 -1.60
CA HIS A 301 -17.88 27.03 -1.71
C HIS A 301 -18.93 26.54 -2.72
N ILE A 302 -18.48 26.12 -3.90
CA ILE A 302 -19.38 25.60 -4.95
C ILE A 302 -20.03 24.28 -4.52
N PHE A 303 -19.26 23.34 -3.98
CA PHE A 303 -19.78 22.06 -3.51
C PHE A 303 -20.78 22.22 -2.36
N LEU A 304 -20.53 23.15 -1.43
CA LEU A 304 -21.51 23.45 -0.38
C LEU A 304 -22.81 24.02 -0.95
N LYS A 305 -22.75 24.83 -2.01
CA LYS A 305 -23.95 25.32 -2.72
C LYS A 305 -24.74 24.16 -3.33
N TYR A 306 -24.07 23.22 -3.99
CA TYR A 306 -24.72 22.02 -4.55
C TYR A 306 -25.31 21.13 -3.47
N LEU A 307 -24.59 20.92 -2.37
CA LEU A 307 -25.07 20.13 -1.24
C LEU A 307 -26.32 20.73 -0.59
N LYS A 308 -26.36 22.06 -0.42
CA LYS A 308 -27.55 22.75 0.11
C LYS A 308 -28.75 22.63 -0.81
N ALA A 309 -28.54 22.81 -2.12
CA ALA A 309 -29.60 22.65 -3.11
C ALA A 309 -30.17 21.21 -3.13
N ALA A 310 -29.34 20.23 -2.76
CA ALA A 310 -29.72 18.83 -2.65
C ALA A 310 -30.10 18.40 -1.21
N GLU A 311 -30.18 19.34 -0.25
CA GLU A 311 -30.48 19.07 1.18
C GLU A 311 -29.53 18.04 1.84
N LYS A 312 -28.26 18.02 1.42
CA LYS A 312 -27.22 17.06 1.87
C LYS A 312 -26.07 17.71 2.65
N ASP A 313 -26.13 19.01 2.94
CA ASP A 313 -25.02 19.74 3.56
C ASP A 313 -24.80 19.37 5.04
N GLU A 314 -25.82 18.85 5.74
CA GLU A 314 -25.68 18.35 7.13
C GLU A 314 -24.62 17.24 7.26
N LEU A 315 -24.37 16.44 6.21
CA LEU A 315 -23.31 15.41 6.19
C LEU A 315 -21.90 15.99 6.36
N TYR A 316 -21.74 17.30 6.11
CA TYR A 316 -20.46 18.01 6.14
C TYR A 316 -20.38 19.00 7.30
N ARG A 317 -21.35 18.97 8.23
CA ARG A 317 -21.39 19.89 9.36
C ARG A 317 -20.34 19.52 10.39
N VAL A 318 -19.66 20.55 10.91
CA VAL A 318 -18.62 20.38 11.93
C VAL A 318 -18.85 21.32 13.11
N LYS A 319 -18.52 20.84 14.30
CA LYS A 319 -18.49 21.68 15.51
C LYS A 319 -17.12 22.35 15.61
N SER A 320 -16.97 23.50 14.98
CA SER A 320 -15.72 24.28 15.00
C SER A 320 -16.03 25.76 15.24
N LEU A 321 -15.15 26.47 15.96
CA LEU A 321 -15.33 27.87 16.33
C LEU A 321 -15.53 28.79 15.11
N ASN A 322 -14.81 28.51 14.01
CA ASN A 322 -14.71 29.43 12.87
C ASN A 322 -15.30 28.88 11.57
N LYS A 323 -15.95 27.70 11.60
CA LYS A 323 -16.57 27.10 10.42
C LYS A 323 -17.76 26.22 10.78
N LYS A 324 -18.81 26.28 9.97
CA LYS A 324 -20.03 25.45 10.12
C LYS A 324 -19.96 24.15 9.33
N HIS A 325 -19.24 24.14 8.21
CA HIS A 325 -19.10 23.01 7.31
C HIS A 325 -17.63 22.77 6.95
N GLU A 326 -17.27 21.51 6.72
CA GLU A 326 -15.95 21.10 6.21
C GLU A 326 -16.14 20.20 4.99
N ILE A 327 -15.69 20.66 3.83
CA ILE A 327 -15.76 19.90 2.58
C ILE A 327 -14.49 19.09 2.33
N TRP A 328 -13.34 19.71 2.55
CA TRP A 328 -12.03 19.09 2.40
C TRP A 328 -11.41 18.79 3.77
N GLN A 329 -10.71 17.65 3.89
CA GLN A 329 -9.88 17.37 5.06
C GLN A 329 -8.74 18.39 5.18
N ARG A 330 -8.37 18.75 6.43
CA ARG A 330 -7.37 19.79 6.69
C ARG A 330 -5.94 19.39 6.31
N ASP A 331 -5.60 18.11 6.43
CA ASP A 331 -4.22 17.62 6.33
C ASP A 331 -3.98 16.88 5.01
N SER A 332 -4.05 17.65 3.92
CA SER A 332 -3.68 17.17 2.58
C SER A 332 -2.24 16.68 2.58
N LEU A 333 -1.99 15.50 2.00
CA LEU A 333 -0.65 14.95 1.87
C LEU A 333 0.12 15.70 0.77
N GLY A 334 1.36 16.09 1.04
CA GLY A 334 2.30 16.61 0.05
C GLY A 334 3.62 15.83 0.11
N ILE A 335 4.05 15.28 -1.03
CA ILE A 335 5.33 14.58 -1.18
C ILE A 335 6.09 15.29 -2.30
N GLU A 336 7.24 15.85 -1.98
CA GLU A 336 8.09 16.55 -2.94
C GLU A 336 8.63 15.60 -4.01
N ILE A 337 8.73 16.10 -5.25
CA ILE A 337 9.19 15.37 -6.42
C ILE A 337 10.46 16.06 -6.90
N TYR A 338 11.59 15.42 -6.65
CA TYR A 338 12.92 16.01 -6.85
C TYR A 338 13.81 15.20 -7.80
N ASN A 339 13.25 14.16 -8.42
CA ASN A 339 13.89 13.43 -9.52
C ASN A 339 12.87 12.65 -10.34
N ARG A 340 13.32 12.29 -11.54
CA ARG A 340 12.57 11.51 -12.55
C ARG A 340 12.02 10.18 -12.03
N ALA A 341 12.74 9.49 -11.15
CA ALA A 341 12.35 8.18 -10.68
C ALA A 341 11.13 8.26 -9.74
N ILE A 342 11.10 9.24 -8.81
CA ILE A 342 9.90 9.54 -8.01
C ILE A 342 8.75 10.02 -8.89
N ALA A 343 9.03 10.89 -9.88
CA ALA A 343 8.01 11.36 -10.81
C ALA A 343 7.31 10.18 -11.51
N GLN A 344 8.07 9.25 -12.09
CA GLN A 344 7.50 8.03 -12.72
C GLN A 344 6.70 7.19 -11.74
N GLN A 345 7.22 7.01 -10.52
CA GLN A 345 6.55 6.24 -9.48
C GLN A 345 5.16 6.82 -9.15
N LYS A 346 5.10 8.14 -8.94
CA LYS A 346 3.86 8.83 -8.59
C LYS A 346 2.91 8.93 -9.77
N LEU A 347 3.43 9.06 -10.98
CA LEU A 347 2.65 8.99 -12.20
C LEU A 347 1.91 7.66 -12.32
N ASN A 348 2.65 6.55 -12.23
CA ASN A 348 2.08 5.20 -12.27
C ASN A 348 1.05 4.99 -11.14
N TYR A 349 1.35 5.48 -9.93
CA TYR A 349 0.42 5.39 -8.80
C TYR A 349 -0.89 6.14 -9.06
N ILE A 350 -0.82 7.37 -9.57
CA ILE A 350 -2.00 8.18 -9.91
C ILE A 350 -2.85 7.47 -10.96
N HIS A 351 -2.23 7.00 -12.05
CA HIS A 351 -2.91 6.39 -13.19
C HIS A 351 -3.49 5.01 -12.89
N PHE A 352 -2.90 4.26 -11.96
CA PHE A 352 -3.41 2.95 -11.54
C PHE A 352 -4.58 3.01 -10.53
N ASN A 353 -4.87 4.19 -9.95
CA ASN A 353 -5.94 4.31 -8.96
C ASN A 353 -7.35 3.96 -9.48
N PRO A 354 -7.76 4.35 -10.69
CA PRO A 354 -9.08 4.02 -11.23
C PRO A 354 -9.29 2.52 -11.45
N VAL A 355 -8.23 1.77 -11.76
CA VAL A 355 -8.31 0.33 -12.10
C VAL A 355 -8.17 -0.60 -10.89
N SER A 356 -8.00 -0.04 -9.69
CA SER A 356 -7.68 -0.82 -8.50
C SER A 356 -8.46 -0.40 -7.25
N GLY A 357 -8.42 -1.22 -6.22
CA GLY A 357 -9.10 -0.97 -4.96
C GLY A 357 -10.62 -1.17 -5.04
N LYS A 358 -11.37 -0.45 -4.20
CA LYS A 358 -12.83 -0.63 -4.06
C LYS A 358 -13.65 0.01 -5.17
N TRP A 359 -13.06 0.97 -5.90
CA TRP A 359 -13.81 1.79 -6.85
C TRP A 359 -13.85 1.17 -8.25
N GLN A 360 -12.73 0.58 -8.72
CA GLN A 360 -12.63 -0.11 -10.02
C GLN A 360 -13.41 0.61 -11.13
N LEU A 361 -13.14 1.91 -11.26
CA LEU A 361 -13.87 2.84 -12.13
C LEU A 361 -13.65 2.57 -13.62
N SER A 362 -12.63 1.77 -13.94
CA SER A 362 -12.27 1.40 -15.30
C SER A 362 -11.54 0.06 -15.33
N ASN A 363 -11.58 -0.63 -16.47
CA ASN A 363 -10.82 -1.85 -16.73
C ASN A 363 -9.35 -1.57 -17.09
N ASN A 364 -9.08 -0.37 -17.64
CA ASN A 364 -7.74 0.08 -18.00
C ASN A 364 -7.51 1.53 -17.56
N ASP A 365 -6.26 1.90 -17.30
CA ASP A 365 -5.88 3.22 -16.76
C ASP A 365 -6.15 4.36 -17.76
N ILE A 366 -5.92 4.12 -19.06
CA ILE A 366 -6.18 5.07 -20.14
C ILE A 366 -7.67 5.34 -20.41
N ASP A 367 -8.56 4.42 -20.01
CA ASP A 367 -10.00 4.50 -20.31
C ASP A 367 -10.76 5.39 -19.30
N TYR A 368 -10.16 5.65 -18.12
CA TYR A 368 -10.79 6.50 -17.13
C TYR A 368 -10.61 7.99 -17.48
N TYR A 369 -11.66 8.60 -18.03
CA TYR A 369 -11.64 9.97 -18.53
C TYR A 369 -11.11 11.01 -17.53
N TYR A 370 -11.41 10.90 -16.23
CA TYR A 370 -10.95 11.89 -15.24
C TYR A 370 -9.55 11.59 -14.68
N SER A 371 -8.62 11.23 -15.57
CA SER A 371 -7.21 10.95 -15.32
C SER A 371 -6.34 11.52 -16.43
N SER A 372 -5.11 11.89 -16.11
CA SER A 372 -4.12 12.29 -17.11
C SER A 372 -3.40 11.11 -17.78
N ALA A 373 -3.82 9.86 -17.56
CA ALA A 373 -3.16 8.67 -18.10
C ALA A 373 -3.05 8.70 -19.64
N LYS A 374 -4.16 9.02 -20.31
CA LYS A 374 -4.23 9.10 -21.78
C LYS A 374 -3.26 10.12 -22.37
N PHE A 375 -2.98 11.22 -21.66
CA PHE A 375 -1.99 12.21 -22.11
C PHE A 375 -0.58 11.61 -22.21
N TYR A 376 -0.18 10.76 -21.26
CA TYR A 376 1.16 10.13 -21.29
C TYR A 376 1.28 8.99 -22.31
N GLU A 377 0.15 8.39 -22.70
CA GLU A 377 0.13 7.37 -23.75
C GLU A 377 0.09 7.98 -25.16
N THR A 378 -0.71 9.03 -25.35
CA THR A 378 -1.03 9.58 -26.68
C THR A 378 -0.34 10.90 -27.00
N GLY A 379 0.17 11.60 -25.99
CA GLY A 379 0.66 12.98 -26.11
C GLY A 379 -0.44 14.04 -26.26
N ILE A 380 -1.72 13.66 -26.27
CA ILE A 380 -2.85 14.58 -26.47
C ILE A 380 -3.34 15.10 -25.12
N ASP A 381 -3.27 16.42 -24.92
CA ASP A 381 -3.87 17.09 -23.76
C ASP A 381 -5.32 17.47 -24.03
N GLU A 382 -6.26 16.60 -23.64
CA GLU A 382 -7.69 16.86 -23.75
C GLU A 382 -8.22 17.91 -22.75
N PHE A 383 -7.43 18.25 -21.73
CA PHE A 383 -7.83 19.18 -20.67
C PHE A 383 -7.33 20.61 -20.91
N GLY A 384 -6.31 20.77 -21.76
CA GLY A 384 -5.75 22.06 -22.16
C GLY A 384 -5.03 22.78 -21.02
N PHE A 385 -4.41 22.02 -20.10
CA PHE A 385 -3.59 22.54 -18.99
C PHE A 385 -2.46 21.58 -18.55
N LEU A 386 -2.30 20.42 -19.19
CA LEU A 386 -1.30 19.43 -18.80
C LEU A 386 0.09 19.79 -19.35
N LYS A 387 1.11 19.52 -18.52
CA LYS A 387 2.52 19.58 -18.91
C LYS A 387 3.16 18.20 -18.73
N ASN A 388 4.11 17.85 -19.57
CA ASN A 388 4.86 16.60 -19.40
C ASN A 388 5.90 16.78 -18.28
N ILE A 389 5.79 15.99 -17.19
CA ILE A 389 6.74 16.11 -16.08
C ILE A 389 8.18 15.83 -16.51
N PHE A 390 8.39 14.94 -17.48
CA PHE A 390 9.72 14.50 -17.90
C PHE A 390 10.44 15.51 -18.80
N GLU A 391 9.76 16.58 -19.20
CA GLU A 391 10.36 17.75 -19.84
C GLU A 391 10.81 18.81 -18.82
N THR A 392 10.35 18.68 -17.56
CA THR A 392 10.61 19.65 -16.49
C THR A 392 11.62 19.15 -15.46
N ILE A 393 11.68 17.83 -15.20
CA ILE A 393 12.45 17.21 -14.08
C ILE A 393 13.74 16.52 -14.49
#